data_AF-A0A654M2K3-F1
#
_entry.id   AF-A0A654M2K3-F1
#
_cell.length_a   1.000
_cell.length_b   1.000
_cell.length_c   1.000
_cell.angle_alpha   90.00
_cell.angle_beta   90.00
_cell.angle_gamma   90.00
#
_symmetry.space_group_name_H-M   'P 1'
#
loop_
_entity.id
_entity.type
_entity.pdbx_description
1 polymer ?
#
loop_
_entity_poly.entity_id
_entity_poly.type
_entity_poly.pdbx_seq_one_letter_code
_entity_poly.pdbx_strand_id
1 'polypeptide(L)'
;MGRSIPSFRHLIEIERANWSEFKKGLLTKNAREAFDIIFENAKLYTQYLSNANRPVPIEPIMIGALFHNYKTLFKLNSECKLSEQSILKKVAELEREKPVVKALFDKTCEKWLGLLYALHKDDREQLLRMLVDCCNNLDDGAAKAVMDKVSESNISVLFFFGLVLQNQKMIERIRNSSENRENIKANGTLFDYVD
;
A
#
# COMPACT_ATOMS: atom_id res chain seq x y z
N MET A 1 -6.46 -14.76 -36.79
CA MET A 1 -5.13 -14.23 -36.41
C MET A 1 -5.10 -14.08 -34.90
N GLY A 2 -4.15 -14.73 -34.22
CA GLY A 2 -3.97 -14.57 -32.77
C GLY A 2 -3.48 -13.17 -32.48
N ARG A 3 -4.23 -12.38 -31.70
CA ARG A 3 -3.75 -11.08 -31.23
C ARG A 3 -2.64 -11.33 -30.20
N SER A 4 -1.50 -10.64 -30.33
CA SER A 4 -0.43 -10.70 -29.34
C SER A 4 -0.94 -10.22 -27.99
N ILE A 5 -0.68 -10.98 -26.94
CA ILE A 5 -1.03 -10.59 -25.57
C ILE A 5 -0.05 -9.48 -25.14
N PRO A 6 -0.55 -8.28 -24.76
CA PRO A 6 0.32 -7.20 -24.32
C PRO A 6 1.08 -7.60 -23.06
N SER A 7 2.36 -7.23 -22.98
CA SER A 7 3.13 -7.45 -21.75
C SER A 7 2.56 -6.59 -20.61
N PHE A 8 2.80 -7.00 -19.37
CA PHE A 8 2.31 -6.24 -18.21
C PHE A 8 2.81 -4.78 -18.22
N ARG A 9 4.04 -4.54 -18.68
CA ARG A 9 4.57 -3.18 -18.88
C ARG A 9 3.72 -2.35 -19.86
N HIS A 10 3.26 -2.94 -20.96
CA HIS A 10 2.36 -2.27 -21.90
C HIS A 10 0.99 -2.03 -21.27
N LEU A 11 0.48 -2.95 -20.45
CA LEU A 11 -0.76 -2.75 -19.71
C LEU A 11 -0.69 -1.54 -18.77
N ILE A 12 0.46 -1.28 -18.13
CA ILE A 12 0.67 -0.08 -17.32
C ILE A 12 0.54 1.19 -18.17
N GLU A 13 1.14 1.23 -19.37
CA GLU A 13 1.05 2.40 -20.25
C GLU A 13 -0.36 2.61 -20.81
N ILE A 14 -1.04 1.53 -21.18
CA ILE A 14 -2.45 1.57 -21.62
C ILE A 14 -3.30 2.15 -20.50
N GLU A 15 -3.14 1.64 -19.27
CA GLU A 15 -3.88 2.14 -18.13
C GLU A 15 -3.55 3.61 -17.84
N ARG A 16 -2.27 4.01 -17.89
CA ARG A 16 -1.87 5.41 -17.73
C ARG A 16 -2.54 6.32 -18.78
N ALA A 17 -2.62 5.87 -20.03
CA ALA A 17 -3.26 6.61 -21.11
C ALA A 17 -4.78 6.71 -20.93
N ASN A 18 -5.43 5.65 -20.45
CA ASN A 18 -6.86 5.65 -20.12
C ASN A 18 -7.21 6.74 -19.08
N TRP A 19 -6.26 7.08 -18.20
CA TRP A 19 -6.42 8.11 -17.17
C TRP A 19 -5.90 9.50 -17.60
N SER A 20 -5.62 9.70 -18.88
CA SER A 20 -5.10 10.98 -19.40
C SER A 20 -6.04 12.16 -19.16
N GLU A 21 -7.35 11.96 -19.27
CA GLU A 21 -8.35 13.01 -18.98
C GLU A 21 -8.37 13.38 -17.50
N PHE A 22 -8.27 12.39 -16.59
CA PHE A 22 -8.12 12.64 -15.16
C PHE A 22 -6.86 13.47 -14.88
N LYS A 23 -5.73 13.11 -15.49
CA LYS A 23 -4.47 13.84 -15.36
C LYS A 23 -4.59 15.28 -15.86
N LYS A 24 -5.29 15.53 -16.98
CA LYS A 24 -5.55 16.88 -17.49
C LYS A 24 -6.38 17.72 -16.52
N GLY A 25 -7.29 17.09 -15.79
CA GLY A 25 -8.09 17.74 -14.73
C GLY A 25 -7.29 18.19 -13.51
N LEU A 26 -6.03 17.74 -13.34
CA LEU A 26 -5.19 18.15 -12.21
C LEU A 26 -4.67 19.59 -12.39
N LEU A 27 -5.00 20.44 -11.41
CA LEU A 27 -4.74 21.88 -11.45
C LEU A 27 -3.24 22.22 -11.48
N THR A 28 -2.44 21.54 -10.65
CA THR A 28 -1.01 21.87 -10.48
C THR A 28 -0.11 20.93 -11.29
N LYS A 29 1.03 21.46 -11.75
CA LYS A 29 2.08 20.65 -12.38
C LYS A 29 2.57 19.54 -11.44
N ASN A 30 2.78 19.87 -10.17
CA ASN A 30 3.22 18.91 -9.15
C ASN A 30 2.24 17.75 -8.99
N ALA A 31 0.92 17.99 -9.04
CA ALA A 31 -0.06 16.91 -8.97
C ALA A 31 0.01 15.98 -10.19
N ARG A 32 0.25 16.52 -11.39
CA ARG A 32 0.42 15.73 -12.61
C ARG A 32 1.69 14.88 -12.58
N GLU A 33 2.77 15.44 -12.06
CA GLU A 33 4.04 14.72 -11.87
C GLU A 33 3.89 13.62 -10.80
N ALA A 34 3.23 13.91 -9.68
CA ALA A 34 2.92 12.92 -8.66
C ALA A 34 2.06 11.77 -9.23
N PHE A 35 1.08 12.09 -10.08
CA PHE A 35 0.30 11.09 -10.79
C PHE A 35 1.18 10.21 -11.68
N ASP A 36 2.12 10.79 -12.43
CA ASP A 36 3.04 10.01 -13.25
C ASP A 36 3.93 9.07 -12.42
N ILE A 37 4.39 9.55 -11.27
CA ILE A 37 5.23 8.78 -10.34
C ILE A 37 4.49 7.52 -9.85
N ILE A 38 3.17 7.54 -9.67
CA ILE A 38 2.38 6.35 -9.28
C ILE A 38 2.60 5.21 -10.27
N PHE A 39 2.52 5.50 -11.58
CA PHE A 39 2.70 4.49 -12.63
C PHE A 39 4.18 4.09 -12.78
N GLU A 40 5.12 5.03 -12.64
CA GLU A 40 6.55 4.69 -12.65
C GLU A 40 6.92 3.77 -11.48
N ASN A 41 6.39 4.01 -10.29
CA ASN A 41 6.60 3.15 -9.12
C ASN A 41 6.08 1.74 -9.37
N ALA A 42 4.88 1.61 -9.96
CA ALA A 42 4.32 0.29 -10.30
C ALA A 42 5.20 -0.47 -11.31
N LYS A 43 5.89 0.21 -12.22
CA LYS A 43 6.81 -0.44 -13.18
C LYS A 43 7.98 -1.17 -12.52
N LEU A 44 8.42 -0.72 -11.35
CA LEU A 44 9.50 -1.37 -10.59
C LEU A 44 9.12 -2.81 -10.20
N TYR A 45 7.82 -3.11 -10.13
CA TYR A 45 7.29 -4.40 -9.72
C TYR A 45 6.72 -5.22 -10.87
N THR A 46 6.91 -4.81 -12.15
CA THR A 46 6.26 -5.48 -13.30
C THR A 46 6.52 -6.97 -13.37
N GLN A 47 7.72 -7.41 -12.98
CA GLN A 47 8.11 -8.82 -12.95
C GLN A 47 7.30 -9.65 -11.95
N TYR A 48 6.84 -9.03 -10.86
CA TYR A 48 6.06 -9.68 -9.82
C TYR A 48 4.56 -9.50 -10.06
N LEU A 49 4.15 -8.30 -10.48
CA LEU A 49 2.75 -7.95 -10.73
C LEU A 49 2.13 -8.75 -11.87
N SER A 50 2.91 -9.18 -12.87
CA SER A 50 2.44 -10.11 -13.90
C SER A 50 1.98 -11.45 -13.32
N ASN A 51 2.48 -11.86 -12.15
CA ASN A 51 2.10 -13.09 -11.46
C ASN A 51 0.86 -12.92 -10.57
N ALA A 52 0.30 -11.72 -10.45
CA ALA A 52 -0.91 -11.49 -9.67
C ALA A 52 -2.16 -12.16 -10.27
N ASN A 53 -2.09 -12.63 -11.52
CA ASN A 53 -3.16 -13.33 -12.24
C ASN A 53 -4.52 -12.60 -12.17
N ARG A 54 -4.51 -11.29 -12.46
CA ARG A 54 -5.70 -10.42 -12.41
C ARG A 54 -6.21 -10.06 -13.79
N PRO A 55 -7.54 -10.15 -14.02
CA PRO A 55 -8.14 -9.73 -15.27
C PRO A 55 -8.20 -8.20 -15.42
N VAL A 56 -8.16 -7.44 -14.32
CA VAL A 56 -8.21 -5.98 -14.32
C VAL A 56 -6.80 -5.42 -14.03
N PRO A 57 -6.11 -4.79 -15.00
CA PRO A 57 -4.73 -4.34 -14.82
C PRO A 57 -4.53 -3.28 -13.74
N ILE A 58 -5.52 -2.43 -13.48
CA ILE A 58 -5.41 -1.37 -12.47
C ILE A 58 -5.18 -1.95 -11.06
N GLU A 59 -5.69 -3.13 -10.74
CA GLU A 59 -5.54 -3.74 -9.41
C GLU A 59 -4.06 -4.00 -9.05
N PRO A 60 -3.30 -4.78 -9.84
CA PRO A 60 -1.88 -4.99 -9.56
C PRO A 60 -1.07 -3.69 -9.65
N ILE A 61 -1.43 -2.76 -10.54
CA ILE A 61 -0.79 -1.44 -10.61
C ILE A 61 -0.95 -0.69 -9.28
N MET A 62 -2.16 -0.64 -8.75
CA MET A 62 -2.46 0.01 -7.48
C MET A 62 -1.76 -0.67 -6.31
N ILE A 63 -1.74 -2.01 -6.24
CA ILE A 63 -0.95 -2.73 -5.22
C ILE A 63 0.53 -2.36 -5.33
N GLY A 64 1.11 -2.36 -6.52
CA GLY A 64 2.53 -2.02 -6.71
C GLY A 64 2.86 -0.60 -6.25
N ALA A 65 2.02 0.37 -6.60
CA ALA A 65 2.19 1.77 -6.18
C ALA A 65 2.02 1.94 -4.67
N LEU A 66 0.99 1.32 -4.07
CA LEU A 66 0.74 1.38 -2.62
C LEU A 66 1.85 0.69 -1.84
N PHE A 67 2.35 -0.43 -2.34
CA PHE A 67 3.47 -1.16 -1.76
C PHE A 67 4.75 -0.31 -1.81
N HIS A 68 5.05 0.32 -2.94
CA HIS A 68 6.17 1.25 -3.04
C HIS A 68 6.08 2.37 -2.00
N ASN A 69 4.93 3.02 -1.94
CA ASN A 69 4.68 4.11 -1.00
C ASN A 69 4.86 3.63 0.44
N TYR A 70 4.28 2.47 0.79
CA TYR A 70 4.44 1.88 2.11
C TYR A 70 5.93 1.65 2.45
N LYS A 71 6.72 1.07 1.54
CA LYS A 71 8.17 0.87 1.76
C LYS A 71 8.91 2.18 2.01
N THR A 72 8.59 3.20 1.22
CA THR A 72 9.22 4.53 1.34
C THR A 72 8.85 5.18 2.67
N LEU A 73 7.57 5.18 3.03
CA LEU A 73 7.08 5.71 4.30
C LEU A 73 7.66 4.93 5.49
N PHE A 74 7.75 3.61 5.37
CA PHE A 74 8.31 2.76 6.40
C PHE A 74 9.79 3.07 6.67
N LYS A 75 10.58 3.27 5.62
CA LYS A 75 11.98 3.71 5.75
C LYS A 75 12.10 5.07 6.44
N LEU A 76 11.21 6.00 6.13
CA LEU A 76 11.20 7.34 6.72
C LEU A 76 10.75 7.33 8.18
N ASN A 77 9.81 6.45 8.55
CA ASN A 77 9.23 6.42 9.88
C ASN A 77 10.21 6.01 10.99
N SER A 78 11.45 5.57 10.68
CA SER A 78 12.49 5.17 11.66
C SER A 78 12.09 4.08 12.67
N GLU A 79 10.83 3.65 12.66
CA GLU A 79 10.25 2.69 13.59
C GLU A 79 10.29 1.28 13.00
N CYS A 80 10.89 0.40 13.79
CA CYS A 80 10.72 -1.05 13.78
C CYS A 80 11.54 -1.78 12.70
N LYS A 81 12.52 -2.58 13.15
CA LYS A 81 13.16 -3.60 12.30
C LYS A 81 12.08 -4.59 11.83
N LEU A 82 12.19 -5.02 10.57
CA LEU A 82 11.40 -6.12 10.02
C LEU A 82 11.74 -7.38 10.81
N SER A 83 10.72 -8.04 11.34
CA SER A 83 10.87 -9.39 11.88
C SER A 83 9.63 -10.17 11.51
N GLU A 84 9.85 -11.33 10.90
CA GLU A 84 8.83 -12.34 10.60
C GLU A 84 8.00 -12.68 11.86
N GLN A 85 8.65 -12.71 13.03
CA GLN A 85 7.99 -12.95 14.31
C GLN A 85 6.98 -11.84 14.67
N SER A 86 7.26 -10.58 14.33
CA SER A 86 6.33 -9.47 14.53
C SER A 86 5.06 -9.61 13.70
N ILE A 87 5.21 -10.09 12.45
CA ILE A 87 4.06 -10.35 11.56
C ILE A 87 3.23 -11.51 12.13
N LEU A 88 3.87 -12.63 12.46
CA LEU A 88 3.18 -13.80 13.01
C LEU A 88 2.42 -13.47 14.30
N LYS A 89 3.03 -12.67 15.19
CA LYS A 89 2.39 -12.23 16.42
C LYS A 89 1.11 -11.43 16.13
N LYS A 90 1.18 -10.46 15.22
CA LYS A 90 0.01 -9.65 14.81
C LYS A 90 -1.08 -10.50 14.15
N VAL A 91 -0.70 -11.49 13.35
CA VAL A 91 -1.67 -12.40 12.72
C VAL A 91 -2.38 -13.26 13.78
N ALA A 92 -1.65 -13.74 14.79
CA ALA A 92 -2.22 -14.47 15.92
C ALA A 92 -3.09 -13.58 16.84
N GLU A 93 -2.78 -12.28 16.96
CA GLU A 93 -3.64 -11.30 17.61
C GLU A 93 -4.94 -11.11 16.82
N LEU A 94 -4.86 -10.93 15.49
CA LEU A 94 -6.05 -10.84 14.63
C LEU A 94 -6.96 -12.05 14.74
N GLU A 95 -6.40 -13.26 14.76
CA GLU A 95 -7.19 -14.50 14.86
C GLU A 95 -7.95 -14.60 16.18
N ARG A 96 -7.36 -14.12 17.29
CA ARG A 96 -7.99 -14.16 18.61
C ARG A 96 -9.00 -13.04 18.83
N GLU A 97 -8.69 -11.83 18.36
CA GLU A 97 -9.44 -10.62 18.71
C GLU A 97 -10.46 -10.19 17.64
N LYS A 98 -10.18 -10.47 16.36
CA LYS A 98 -10.94 -9.97 15.21
C LYS A 98 -11.05 -11.03 14.10
N PRO A 99 -11.82 -12.13 14.31
CA PRO A 99 -11.85 -13.26 13.39
C PRO A 99 -12.36 -12.88 11.99
N VAL A 100 -13.24 -11.88 11.89
CA VAL A 100 -13.76 -11.36 10.62
C VAL A 100 -12.66 -10.63 9.84
N VAL A 101 -11.86 -9.80 10.52
CA VAL A 101 -10.68 -9.16 9.95
C VAL A 101 -9.63 -10.19 9.53
N LYS A 102 -9.41 -11.23 10.33
CA LYS A 102 -8.50 -12.33 9.98
C LYS A 102 -8.93 -13.04 8.69
N ALA A 103 -10.23 -13.35 8.56
CA ALA A 103 -10.76 -13.95 7.32
C ALA A 103 -10.56 -13.03 6.10
N LEU A 104 -10.72 -11.72 6.26
CA LEU A 104 -10.41 -10.75 5.20
C LEU A 104 -8.93 -10.78 4.81
N PHE A 105 -8.03 -10.84 5.80
CA PHE A 105 -6.59 -10.95 5.57
C PHE A 105 -6.24 -12.22 4.78
N ASP A 106 -6.75 -13.38 5.20
CA ASP A 106 -6.48 -14.67 4.53
C ASP A 106 -6.99 -14.66 3.10
N LYS A 107 -8.24 -14.22 2.89
CA LYS A 107 -8.85 -14.09 1.57
C LYS A 107 -8.05 -13.15 0.67
N THR A 108 -7.45 -12.11 1.25
CA THR A 108 -6.57 -11.18 0.53
C THR A 108 -5.25 -11.85 0.15
N CYS A 109 -4.63 -12.59 1.06
CA CYS A 109 -3.41 -13.35 0.80
C CYS A 109 -3.61 -14.41 -0.28
N GLU A 110 -4.69 -15.19 -0.22
CA GLU A 110 -5.07 -16.16 -1.26
C GLU A 110 -5.24 -15.48 -2.63
N LYS A 111 -5.91 -14.32 -2.62
CA LYS A 111 -6.13 -13.51 -3.80
C LYS A 111 -4.80 -13.03 -4.40
N TRP A 112 -3.83 -12.62 -3.61
CA TRP A 112 -2.53 -12.11 -4.07
C TRP A 112 -1.43 -13.16 -4.01
N LEU A 113 -1.78 -14.45 -3.95
CA LEU A 113 -0.83 -15.53 -3.69
C LEU A 113 0.28 -15.60 -4.74
N GLY A 114 -0.07 -15.43 -6.03
CA GLY A 114 0.92 -15.42 -7.12
C GLY A 114 1.91 -14.25 -7.03
N LEU A 115 1.46 -13.07 -6.59
CA LEU A 115 2.33 -11.94 -6.30
C LEU A 115 3.23 -12.23 -5.10
N LEU A 116 2.66 -12.74 -4.00
CA LEU A 116 3.38 -13.06 -2.77
C LEU A 116 4.49 -14.08 -3.02
N TYR A 117 4.26 -15.11 -3.83
CA TYR A 117 5.28 -16.11 -4.17
C TYR A 117 6.35 -15.58 -5.13
N ALA A 118 6.00 -14.64 -6.00
CA ALA A 118 6.96 -14.05 -6.94
C ALA A 118 7.95 -13.09 -6.26
N LEU A 119 7.56 -12.46 -5.15
CA LEU A 119 8.41 -11.52 -4.42
C LEU A 119 9.57 -12.20 -3.69
N HIS A 120 10.72 -11.51 -3.64
CA HIS A 120 11.83 -11.89 -2.75
C HIS A 120 11.40 -11.83 -1.28
N LYS A 121 12.12 -12.57 -0.42
CA LYS A 121 11.78 -12.72 1.01
C LYS A 121 11.50 -11.38 1.70
N ASP A 122 12.42 -10.42 1.59
CA ASP A 122 12.31 -9.12 2.27
C ASP A 122 11.12 -8.29 1.80
N ASP A 123 10.82 -8.35 0.50
CA ASP A 123 9.68 -7.64 -0.10
C ASP A 123 8.36 -8.32 0.22
N ARG A 124 8.34 -9.65 0.26
CA ARG A 124 7.17 -10.42 0.71
C ARG A 124 6.85 -10.11 2.16
N GLU A 125 7.84 -10.03 3.04
CA GLU A 125 7.64 -9.64 4.44
C GLU A 125 7.08 -8.22 4.56
N GLN A 126 7.60 -7.26 3.79
CA GLN A 126 7.08 -5.89 3.77
C GLN A 126 5.64 -5.84 3.24
N LEU A 127 5.32 -6.62 2.21
CA LEU A 127 3.97 -6.67 1.66
C LEU A 127 3.00 -7.29 2.68
N LEU A 128 3.35 -8.41 3.29
CA LEU A 128 2.54 -9.04 4.34
C LEU A 128 2.33 -8.09 5.52
N ARG A 129 3.37 -7.37 5.93
CA ARG A 129 3.26 -6.37 6.99
C ARG A 129 2.31 -5.24 6.60
N MET A 130 2.39 -4.71 5.39
CA MET A 130 1.45 -3.70 4.88
C MET A 130 0.00 -4.20 4.97
N LEU A 131 -0.25 -5.44 4.55
CA LEU A 131 -1.58 -6.05 4.59
C LEU A 131 -2.08 -6.23 6.03
N VAL A 132 -1.23 -6.74 6.92
CA VAL A 132 -1.56 -6.91 8.35
C VAL A 132 -1.82 -5.56 9.03
N ASP A 133 -0.98 -4.55 8.78
CA ASP A 133 -1.15 -3.22 9.34
C ASP A 133 -2.46 -2.58 8.84
N CYS A 134 -2.80 -2.76 7.57
CA CYS A 134 -4.11 -2.34 7.05
C CYS A 134 -5.26 -3.03 7.80
N CYS A 135 -5.19 -4.34 7.98
CA CYS A 135 -6.23 -5.13 8.64
C CYS A 135 -6.38 -4.77 10.13
N ASN A 136 -5.28 -4.57 10.86
CA ASN A 136 -5.31 -4.18 12.27
C ASN A 136 -6.09 -2.89 12.53
N ASN A 137 -6.08 -1.96 11.57
CA ASN A 137 -6.79 -0.69 11.65
C ASN A 137 -8.27 -0.76 11.26
N LEU A 138 -8.77 -1.94 10.85
CA LEU A 138 -10.18 -2.16 10.57
C LEU A 138 -10.89 -2.72 11.81
N ASP A 139 -12.15 -2.35 11.97
CA ASP A 139 -13.10 -3.04 12.84
C ASP A 139 -13.80 -4.18 12.08
N ASP A 140 -14.46 -5.07 12.82
CA ASP A 140 -15.16 -6.22 12.24
C ASP A 140 -16.33 -5.82 11.33
N GLY A 141 -16.98 -4.69 11.59
CA GLY A 141 -18.06 -4.18 10.74
C GLY A 141 -17.54 -3.74 9.37
N ALA A 142 -16.47 -2.96 9.36
CA ALA A 142 -15.77 -2.55 8.14
C ALA A 142 -15.22 -3.78 7.38
N ALA A 143 -14.61 -4.73 8.08
CA ALA A 143 -14.09 -5.95 7.46
C ALA A 143 -15.21 -6.80 6.84
N LYS A 144 -16.35 -6.94 7.52
CA LYS A 144 -17.52 -7.63 6.97
C LYS A 144 -18.05 -6.95 5.71
N ALA A 145 -18.21 -5.64 5.73
CA ALA A 145 -18.66 -4.88 4.57
C ALA A 145 -17.70 -5.03 3.37
N VAL A 146 -16.39 -5.06 3.63
CA VAL A 146 -15.39 -5.36 2.60
C VAL A 146 -15.59 -6.78 2.08
N MET A 147 -15.69 -7.79 2.96
CA MET A 147 -15.82 -9.19 2.55
C MET A 147 -17.08 -9.48 1.74
N ASP A 148 -18.22 -8.91 2.13
CA ASP A 148 -19.51 -9.06 1.43
C ASP A 148 -19.41 -8.51 0.00
N LYS A 149 -18.68 -7.40 -0.18
CA LYS A 149 -18.41 -6.83 -1.51
C LYS A 149 -17.30 -7.53 -2.28
N VAL A 150 -16.33 -8.14 -1.59
CA VAL A 150 -15.27 -8.97 -2.21
C VAL A 150 -15.84 -10.24 -2.84
N SER A 151 -17.02 -10.72 -2.41
CA SER A 151 -17.77 -11.81 -3.08
C SER A 151 -18.44 -11.39 -4.39
N GLU A 152 -18.75 -10.10 -4.55
CA GLU A 152 -19.47 -9.56 -5.72
C GLU A 152 -18.51 -9.05 -6.81
N SER A 153 -17.23 -8.75 -6.50
CA SER A 153 -16.29 -8.17 -7.46
C SER A 153 -14.83 -8.67 -7.36
N ASN A 154 -14.07 -8.45 -8.44
CA ASN A 154 -12.60 -8.30 -8.38
C ASN A 154 -12.27 -7.27 -7.27
N ILE A 155 -11.18 -7.49 -6.51
CA ILE A 155 -10.93 -6.96 -5.16
C ILE A 155 -11.66 -5.65 -4.85
N SER A 156 -12.53 -5.70 -3.84
CA SER A 156 -13.35 -4.58 -3.41
C SER A 156 -12.50 -3.33 -3.32
N VAL A 157 -12.86 -2.32 -4.10
CA VAL A 157 -12.25 -0.98 -4.11
C VAL A 157 -12.07 -0.45 -2.68
N LEU A 158 -12.95 -0.87 -1.75
CA LEU A 158 -12.87 -0.60 -0.32
C LEU A 158 -11.54 -1.07 0.32
N PHE A 159 -10.99 -2.20 -0.10
CA PHE A 159 -9.69 -2.67 0.39
C PHE A 159 -8.55 -1.76 -0.07
N PHE A 160 -8.57 -1.31 -1.34
CA PHE A 160 -7.61 -0.33 -1.82
C PHE A 160 -7.73 1.00 -1.08
N PHE A 161 -8.95 1.46 -0.79
CA PHE A 161 -9.15 2.62 0.06
C PHE A 161 -8.58 2.41 1.47
N GLY A 162 -8.74 1.23 2.05
CA GLY A 162 -8.12 0.86 3.33
C GLY A 162 -6.59 1.02 3.30
N LEU A 163 -5.94 0.52 2.25
CA LEU A 163 -4.49 0.67 2.05
C LEU A 163 -4.08 2.13 1.85
N VAL A 164 -4.85 2.91 1.08
CA VAL A 164 -4.62 4.34 0.89
C VAL A 164 -4.69 5.07 2.24
N LEU A 165 -5.75 4.82 3.02
CA LEU A 165 -5.93 5.42 4.35
C LEU A 165 -4.78 5.05 5.28
N GLN A 166 -4.30 3.81 5.23
CA GLN A 166 -3.16 3.39 6.02
C GLN A 166 -1.87 4.15 5.64
N ASN A 167 -1.60 4.33 4.36
CA ASN A 167 -0.48 5.16 3.91
C ASN A 167 -0.63 6.62 4.34
N GLN A 168 -1.84 7.18 4.30
CA GLN A 168 -2.10 8.55 4.79
C GLN A 168 -1.82 8.68 6.30
N LYS A 169 -2.28 7.73 7.12
CA LYS A 169 -1.98 7.70 8.56
C LYS A 169 -0.47 7.65 8.84
N MET A 170 0.30 6.90 8.04
CA MET A 170 1.75 6.87 8.17
C MET A 170 2.39 8.22 7.84
N ILE A 171 1.91 8.90 6.78
CA ILE A 171 2.37 10.25 6.44
C ILE A 171 2.11 11.22 7.60
N GLU A 172 0.91 11.21 8.18
CA GLU A 172 0.56 12.08 9.31
C GLU A 172 1.45 11.83 10.53
N ARG A 173 1.71 10.57 10.88
CA ARG A 173 2.65 10.23 11.98
C ARG A 173 4.04 10.78 11.74
N ILE A 174 4.56 10.61 10.53
CA ILE A 174 5.88 11.13 10.16
C ILE A 174 5.89 12.66 10.28
N ARG A 175 4.87 13.35 9.76
CA ARG A 175 4.75 14.81 9.82
C ARG A 175 4.72 15.32 11.26
N ASN A 176 3.90 14.71 12.12
CA ASN A 176 3.84 15.07 13.53
C ASN A 176 5.18 14.82 14.24
N SER A 177 5.90 13.75 13.86
CA SER A 177 7.22 13.45 14.42
C SER A 177 8.31 14.44 13.98
N SER A 178 8.20 15.02 12.78
CA SER A 178 9.13 16.05 12.30
C SER A 178 8.86 17.39 12.95
N GLU A 179 7.59 17.80 13.04
CA GLU A 179 7.17 19.03 13.71
C GLU A 179 7.61 19.04 15.19
N ASN A 180 7.42 17.91 15.90
CA ASN A 180 7.90 17.77 17.28
C ASN A 180 9.43 17.88 17.41
N ARG A 181 10.19 17.34 16.44
CA ARG A 181 11.66 17.43 16.43
C ARG A 181 12.16 18.86 16.19
N GLU A 182 11.47 19.62 15.34
CA GLU A 182 11.79 21.03 15.10
C GLU A 182 11.47 21.90 16.31
N ASN A 183 10.33 21.68 16.97
CA ASN A 183 9.95 22.40 18.20
C ASN A 183 10.94 22.16 19.35
N ILE A 184 11.44 20.93 19.51
CA ILE A 184 12.46 20.62 20.53
C ILE A 184 13.78 21.33 20.22
N LYS A 185 14.20 21.40 18.95
CA LYS A 185 15.42 22.12 18.56
C LYS A 185 15.30 23.63 18.75
N ALA A 186 14.14 24.21 18.44
CA ALA A 186 13.87 25.63 18.64
C ALA A 186 13.85 26.02 20.13
N ASN A 187 13.31 25.16 20.98
CA ASN A 187 13.30 25.39 22.44
C ASN A 187 14.66 25.13 23.11
N GLY A 188 15.45 24.17 22.60
CA GLY A 188 16.81 23.92 23.09
C GLY A 188 17.78 25.05 22.76
N THR A 189 17.68 25.65 21.56
CA THR A 189 18.50 26.82 21.17
C THR A 189 18.14 28.10 21.91
N LEU A 190 16.92 28.21 22.47
CA LEU A 190 16.53 29.33 23.32
C LEU A 190 17.15 29.25 24.73
N PHE A 191 17.46 28.04 25.21
CA PHE A 191 18.11 27.82 26.50
C PHE A 191 19.64 28.00 26.46
N ASP A 192 20.26 27.88 25.29
CA ASP A 192 21.71 28.08 25.10
C ASP A 192 22.12 29.57 25.04
N TYR A 193 21.18 30.51 25.18
CA TYR A 193 21.43 31.97 25.19
C TYR A 193 21.17 32.65 26.54
N VAL A 194 20.92 31.87 27.60
CA VAL A 194 20.80 32.37 28.98
C VAL A 194 21.90 31.72 29.82
N ASP A 195 23.14 32.18 29.62
CA ASP A 195 24.25 32.11 30.57
C ASP A 195 25.25 33.24 30.29
#